data_AF-A0A3D2L054-F1
#
_entry.id   AF-A0A3D2L054-F1
#
_cell.length_a   1.000
_cell.length_b   1.000
_cell.length_c   1.000
_cell.angle_alpha   90.00
_cell.angle_beta   90.00
_cell.angle_gamma   90.00
#
_symmetry.space_group_name_H-M   'P 1'
#
loop_
_entity.id
_entity.type
_entity.pdbx_description
1 polymer ?
#
loop_
_entity_poly.entity_id
_entity_poly.type
_entity_poly.pdbx_seq_one_letter_code
_entity_poly.pdbx_strand_id
1 'polypeptide(L)'
;MTLEITPSGQACGAEIRGVDLSAPLPAEIVAGIRAAWLEHQVLSFPDQSMSDADLERFTLYFGPFGEDPFIASIPGHQHIIAVQRAADETAPIFAESWHTDWSFQAAP
;
A
#
# COMPACT_ATOMS: atom_id res chain seq x y z
N MET A 1 -9.17 -18.52 -7.79
CA MET A 1 -8.31 -17.50 -8.42
C MET A 1 -6.88 -17.91 -8.15
N THR A 2 -5.96 -17.70 -9.09
CA THR A 2 -4.54 -18.04 -8.90
C THR A 2 -3.75 -16.75 -9.01
N LEU A 3 -2.93 -16.46 -8.01
CA LEU A 3 -2.03 -15.30 -8.04
C LEU A 3 -0.89 -15.59 -9.03
N GLU A 4 -0.67 -14.66 -9.96
CA GLU A 4 0.49 -14.67 -10.84
C GLU A 4 1.54 -13.74 -10.24
N ILE A 5 2.70 -14.30 -9.88
CA ILE A 5 3.77 -13.58 -9.18
C ILE A 5 4.98 -13.50 -10.09
N THR A 6 5.38 -12.29 -10.47
CA THR A 6 6.57 -12.05 -11.28
C THR A 6 7.59 -11.24 -10.47
N PRO A 7 8.65 -11.88 -9.94
CA PRO A 7 9.70 -11.17 -9.23
C PRO A 7 10.39 -10.13 -10.12
N SER A 8 10.82 -9.01 -9.54
CA SER A 8 11.53 -7.95 -10.27
C SER A 8 12.90 -8.38 -10.82
N GLY A 9 13.44 -9.49 -10.30
CA GLY A 9 14.82 -9.92 -10.54
C GLY A 9 15.88 -9.09 -9.81
N GLN A 10 15.47 -8.20 -8.91
CA GLN A 10 16.35 -7.35 -8.09
C GLN A 10 16.33 -7.77 -6.62
N ALA A 11 16.95 -6.97 -5.75
CA ALA A 11 17.03 -7.24 -4.31
C ALA A 11 15.66 -7.34 -3.61
N CYS A 12 14.64 -6.65 -4.14
CA CYS A 12 13.25 -6.71 -3.68
C CYS A 12 12.29 -6.42 -4.83
N GLY A 13 11.00 -6.66 -4.60
CA GLY A 13 9.91 -6.34 -5.54
C GLY A 13 9.36 -7.56 -6.26
N ALA A 14 8.03 -7.66 -6.33
CA ALA A 14 7.34 -8.53 -7.27
C ALA A 14 6.04 -7.87 -7.77
N GLU A 15 5.70 -8.14 -9.03
CA GLU A 15 4.40 -7.79 -9.61
C GLU A 15 3.41 -8.93 -9.36
N ILE A 16 2.19 -8.60 -8.93
CA ILE A 16 1.10 -9.54 -8.70
C ILE A 16 -0.04 -9.27 -9.69
N ARG A 17 -0.45 -10.29 -10.43
CA ARG A 17 -1.63 -10.28 -11.32
C ARG A 17 -2.59 -11.42 -10.97
N GLY A 18 -3.76 -11.42 -11.63
CA GLY A 18 -4.79 -12.45 -11.44
C GLY A 18 -5.69 -12.23 -10.22
N VAL A 19 -5.69 -11.03 -9.65
CA VAL A 19 -6.52 -10.62 -8.51
C VAL A 19 -7.17 -9.25 -8.75
N ASP A 20 -8.40 -9.11 -8.28
CA ASP A 20 -9.16 -7.86 -8.28
C ASP A 20 -9.27 -7.35 -6.84
N LEU A 21 -8.57 -6.27 -6.52
CA LEU A 21 -8.54 -5.68 -5.17
C LEU A 21 -9.79 -4.82 -4.87
N SER A 22 -10.60 -4.51 -5.89
CA SER A 22 -11.85 -3.76 -5.74
C SER A 22 -12.98 -4.58 -5.10
N ALA A 23 -12.79 -5.89 -4.91
CA ALA A 23 -13.74 -6.78 -4.24
C ALA A 23 -13.16 -7.40 -2.95
N PRO A 24 -14.01 -7.90 -2.04
CA PRO A 24 -13.56 -8.72 -0.92
C PRO A 24 -12.83 -9.98 -1.40
N LEU A 25 -11.66 -10.24 -0.81
CA LEU A 25 -10.82 -11.37 -1.17
C LEU A 25 -11.07 -12.59 -0.28
N PRO A 26 -11.03 -13.81 -0.83
CA PRO A 26 -10.98 -15.04 -0.03
C PRO A 26 -9.73 -15.10 0.85
N ALA A 27 -9.83 -15.74 2.02
CA ALA A 27 -8.76 -15.80 3.00
C ALA A 27 -7.47 -16.46 2.45
N GLU A 28 -7.62 -17.45 1.58
CA GLU A 28 -6.51 -18.11 0.90
C GLU A 28 -5.74 -17.19 -0.05
N ILE A 29 -6.42 -16.24 -0.69
CA ILE A 29 -5.79 -15.24 -1.56
C ILE A 29 -5.03 -14.23 -0.71
N VAL A 30 -5.64 -13.75 0.36
CA VAL A 30 -4.99 -12.84 1.33
C VAL A 30 -3.73 -13.48 1.90
N ALA A 31 -3.80 -14.75 2.30
CA ALA A 31 -2.63 -15.49 2.79
C ALA A 31 -1.53 -15.63 1.73
N GLY A 32 -1.91 -15.86 0.47
CA GLY A 32 -0.97 -15.91 -0.66
C GLY A 32 -0.28 -14.57 -0.89
N ILE A 33 -1.03 -13.46 -0.87
CA ILE A 33 -0.47 -12.10 -1.00
C ILE A 33 0.49 -11.82 0.17
N ARG A 34 0.10 -12.17 1.40
CA ARG A 34 0.96 -11.97 2.57
C ARG A 34 2.26 -12.76 2.47
N ALA A 35 2.21 -14.01 1.99
CA ALA A 35 3.41 -14.82 1.78
C ALA A 35 4.34 -14.18 0.74
N ALA A 36 3.80 -13.76 -0.40
CA ALA A 36 4.55 -13.06 -1.44
C ALA A 36 5.16 -11.75 -0.92
N TRP A 37 4.44 -11.01 -0.09
CA TRP A 37 4.92 -9.75 0.47
C TRP A 37 6.11 -9.98 1.41
N LEU A 38 6.05 -10.99 2.28
CA LEU A 38 7.17 -11.33 3.17
C LEU A 38 8.41 -11.83 2.41
N GLU A 39 8.23 -12.50 1.27
CA GLU A 39 9.33 -12.97 0.43
C GLU A 39 9.97 -11.83 -0.37
N HIS A 40 9.16 -10.96 -0.98
CA HIS A 40 9.62 -9.96 -1.94
C HIS A 40 9.73 -8.54 -1.38
N GLN A 41 9.30 -8.31 -0.13
CA GLN A 41 9.35 -7.05 0.63
C GLN A 41 8.45 -5.93 0.11
N VAL A 42 8.31 -5.80 -1.22
CA VAL A 42 7.47 -4.82 -1.91
C VAL A 42 6.68 -5.55 -2.99
N LEU A 43 5.37 -5.29 -3.07
CA LEU A 43 4.50 -5.83 -4.11
C LEU A 43 3.86 -4.70 -4.92
N SER A 44 3.71 -4.90 -6.22
CA SER A 44 2.90 -4.04 -7.09
C SER A 44 1.70 -4.79 -7.65
N PHE A 45 0.57 -4.08 -7.78
CA PHE A 45 -0.68 -4.61 -8.33
C PHE A 45 -1.10 -3.69 -9.49
N PRO A 46 -0.67 -3.96 -10.73
CA PRO A 46 -1.03 -3.14 -11.87
C PRO A 46 -2.53 -3.27 -12.19
N ASP A 47 -3.05 -2.28 -12.92
CA ASP A 47 -4.39 -2.26 -13.51
C ASP A 47 -5.55 -2.36 -12.50
N GLN A 48 -5.37 -1.86 -11.28
CA GLN A 48 -6.41 -1.80 -10.26
C GLN A 48 -7.20 -0.49 -10.34
N SER A 49 -8.52 -0.59 -10.41
CA SER A 49 -9.43 0.56 -10.25
C SER A 49 -10.15 0.42 -8.92
N MET A 50 -9.65 1.13 -7.91
CA MET A 50 -10.10 1.02 -6.52
C MET A 50 -10.74 2.32 -6.07
N SER A 51 -11.84 2.21 -5.32
CA SER A 51 -12.35 3.33 -4.52
C SER A 51 -11.56 3.48 -3.22
N ASP A 52 -11.73 4.61 -2.55
CA ASP A 52 -11.18 4.87 -1.23
C ASP A 52 -11.56 3.78 -0.20
N ALA A 53 -12.81 3.33 -0.23
CA ALA A 53 -13.29 2.24 0.63
C ALA A 53 -12.64 0.89 0.29
N ASP A 54 -12.25 0.67 -0.97
CA ASP A 54 -11.52 -0.54 -1.37
C ASP A 54 -10.09 -0.52 -0.85
N LEU A 55 -9.42 0.65 -0.87
CA LEU A 55 -8.09 0.83 -0.30
C LEU A 55 -8.09 0.55 1.21
N GLU A 56 -9.05 1.12 1.94
CA GLU A 56 -9.22 0.88 3.38
C GLU A 56 -9.47 -0.60 3.68
N ARG A 57 -10.40 -1.24 2.94
CA ARG A 57 -10.68 -2.68 3.09
C ARG A 57 -9.44 -3.53 2.84
N PHE A 58 -8.70 -3.25 1.76
CA PHE A 58 -7.53 -4.05 1.39
C PHE A 58 -6.42 -3.93 2.45
N THR A 59 -6.16 -2.72 2.95
CA THR A 59 -5.19 -2.48 4.02
C THR A 59 -5.50 -3.29 5.28
N LEU A 60 -6.78 -3.38 5.66
CA LEU A 60 -7.22 -4.12 6.85
C LEU A 60 -6.97 -5.63 6.81
N TYR A 61 -6.66 -6.21 5.63
CA TYR A 61 -6.23 -7.60 5.55
C TYR A 61 -4.85 -7.85 6.18
N PHE A 62 -4.03 -6.82 6.33
CA PHE A 62 -2.64 -6.92 6.78
C PHE A 62 -2.41 -6.40 8.21
N GLY A 63 -3.38 -5.67 8.77
CA GLY A 63 -3.33 -5.17 10.13
C GLY A 63 -4.33 -4.03 10.38
N PRO A 64 -4.43 -3.56 11.63
CA PRO A 64 -5.17 -2.33 11.92
C PRO A 64 -4.48 -1.12 11.30
N PHE A 65 -5.21 -0.02 11.11
CA PHE A 65 -4.62 1.26 10.72
C PHE A 65 -3.66 1.79 11.79
N GLY A 66 -2.57 2.43 11.35
CA GLY A 66 -1.62 3.12 12.21
C GLY A 66 -2.07 4.53 12.60
N GLU A 67 -1.21 5.23 13.34
CA GLU A 67 -1.40 6.64 13.68
C GLU A 67 -0.45 7.51 12.84
N ASP A 68 -1.02 8.46 12.08
CA ASP A 68 -0.28 9.41 11.25
C ASP A 68 -0.33 10.84 11.84
N PRO A 69 0.56 11.21 12.78
CA PRO A 69 0.43 12.45 13.55
C PRO A 69 0.70 13.75 12.79
N PHE A 70 1.34 13.68 11.61
CA PHE A 70 1.79 14.88 10.88
C PHE A 70 1.09 15.08 9.53
N ILE A 71 0.21 14.16 9.13
CA ILE A 71 -0.42 14.21 7.81
C ILE A 71 -1.93 14.11 7.98
N ALA A 72 -2.65 15.09 7.42
CA ALA A 72 -4.10 15.09 7.45
C ALA A 72 -4.65 14.07 6.44
N SER A 73 -5.72 13.38 6.86
CA SER A 73 -6.45 12.49 5.98
C SER A 73 -7.33 13.28 4.99
N ILE A 74 -7.76 12.63 3.91
CA ILE A 74 -8.68 13.25 2.95
C ILE A 74 -10.10 13.39 3.53
N PRO A 75 -10.92 14.35 3.06
CA PRO A 75 -12.29 14.48 3.53
C PRO A 75 -13.10 13.20 3.34
N GLY A 76 -13.77 12.74 4.39
CA GLY A 76 -14.63 11.54 4.35
C GLY A 76 -13.92 10.23 4.67
N HIS A 77 -12.59 10.19 4.67
CA HIS A 77 -11.80 8.97 4.94
C HIS A 77 -10.71 9.26 5.98
N GLN A 78 -10.83 8.69 7.18
CA GLN A 78 -9.89 8.96 8.29
C GLN A 78 -8.54 8.26 8.13
N HIS A 79 -8.46 7.26 7.26
CA HIS A 79 -7.29 6.40 7.12
C HIS A 79 -6.66 6.48 5.72
N ILE A 80 -6.98 7.53 4.96
CA ILE A 80 -6.42 7.76 3.63
C ILE A 80 -5.73 9.12 3.60
N ILE A 81 -4.47 9.10 3.19
CA ILE A 81 -3.63 10.26 2.98
C ILE A 81 -3.44 10.46 1.47
N ALA A 82 -3.60 11.70 1.00
CA ALA A 82 -3.26 12.07 -0.37
C ALA A 82 -1.79 12.50 -0.46
N VAL A 83 -0.93 11.64 -1.00
CA VAL A 83 0.43 12.01 -1.41
C VAL A 83 0.33 12.72 -2.77
N GLN A 84 0.13 14.03 -2.74
CA GLN A 84 -0.11 14.85 -3.92
C GLN A 84 0.77 16.10 -3.93
N ARG A 85 1.05 16.61 -5.12
CA ARG A 85 1.79 17.85 -5.34
C ARG A 85 1.14 18.63 -6.47
N ALA A 86 0.90 19.93 -6.28
CA ALA A 86 0.38 20.76 -7.36
C ALA A 86 1.45 21.03 -8.43
N ALA A 87 1.02 21.23 -9.68
CA ALA A 87 1.94 21.42 -10.81
C ALA A 87 2.84 22.65 -10.67
N ASP A 88 2.38 23.68 -9.96
CA ASP A 88 3.07 24.94 -9.68
C ASP A 88 3.68 24.99 -8.26
N GLU A 89 3.61 23.90 -7.50
CA GLU A 89 4.11 23.85 -6.14
C GLU A 89 5.64 23.89 -6.10
N THR A 90 6.19 24.85 -5.33
CA THR A 90 7.64 25.07 -5.19
C THR A 90 8.22 24.55 -3.88
N ALA A 91 7.39 23.95 -3.02
CA ALA A 91 7.84 23.33 -1.78
C ALA A 91 8.79 22.14 -2.04
N PRO A 92 9.64 21.76 -1.05
CA PRO A 92 10.45 20.55 -1.12
C PRO A 92 9.62 19.30 -1.42
N ILE A 93 10.24 18.29 -2.04
CA ILE A 93 9.53 17.03 -2.30
C ILE A 93 9.28 16.32 -0.97
N PHE A 94 8.03 15.90 -0.75
CA PHE A 94 7.68 15.12 0.42
C PHE A 94 8.49 13.82 0.43
N ALA A 95 9.14 13.54 1.57
CA ALA A 95 9.84 12.29 1.82
C ALA A 95 11.00 11.98 0.84
N GLU A 96 11.70 13.00 0.35
CA GLU A 96 12.72 12.92 -0.73
C GLU A 96 14.04 12.20 -0.38
N SER A 97 14.23 11.83 0.89
CA SER A 97 15.43 11.12 1.36
C SER A 97 15.13 9.66 1.65
N TRP A 98 16.14 8.78 1.59
CA TRP A 98 15.99 7.37 2.01
C TRP A 98 15.56 7.28 3.48
N HIS A 99 14.42 6.66 3.74
CA HIS A 99 13.85 6.51 5.07
C HIS A 99 12.90 5.31 5.13
N THR A 100 12.41 5.02 6.34
CA THR A 100 11.23 4.20 6.59
C THR A 100 10.27 5.03 7.43
N ASP A 101 8.98 4.90 7.14
CA ASP A 101 7.94 5.72 7.77
C ASP A 101 7.93 5.53 9.28
N TRP A 102 7.60 6.62 9.99
CA TRP A 102 7.27 6.62 11.42
C TRP A 102 8.28 5.97 12.37
N SER A 103 9.54 5.79 11.97
CA SER A 103 10.59 5.14 12.78
C SER A 103 10.90 5.76 14.15
N PHE A 104 10.35 6.95 14.44
CA PHE A 104 10.43 7.58 15.76
C PHE A 104 9.34 7.09 16.75
N GLN A 105 8.27 6.44 16.27
CA GLN A 105 7.21 5.90 17.11
C GLN A 105 7.67 4.63 17.84
N ALA A 106 7.00 4.28 18.95
CA ALA A 106 7.32 3.07 19.71
C ALA A 106 6.93 1.78 18.96
N ALA A 107 5.91 1.86 18.11
CA ALA A 107 5.48 0.81 17.19
C ALA A 107 5.28 1.45 15.80
N PRO A 108 6.37 1.60 15.03
CA PRO A 108 6.33 2.11 13.66
C PRO A 108 5.53 1.22 12.71
#